data_AF-A0A2V7WL42-F1
#
_entry.id   AF-A0A2V7WL42-F1
#
_cell.length_a   1.000
_cell.length_b   1.000
_cell.length_c   1.000
_cell.angle_alpha   90.00
_cell.angle_beta   90.00
_cell.angle_gamma   90.00
#
_symmetry.space_group_name_H-M   'P 1'
#
loop_
_entity.id
_entity.type
_entity.pdbx_description
1 polymer ?
#
loop_
_entity_poly.entity_id
_entity_poly.type
_entity_poly.pdbx_seq_one_letter_code
_entity_poly.pdbx_strand_id
1 'polypeptide(L)'
;MQLAADLHRSGVAAPRTRSAKKIVRSVERKAERVMALAPHLGADLARVAAALEEHRGRDAELVPCHGDFSPRNVLVGATRNAVIDWDRLQLADPARDVAYFGTWCWV
;
A
#
# COMPACT_ATOMS: atom_id res chain seq x y z
N MET A 1 -11.26 -7.09 8.14
CA MET A 1 -10.02 -7.88 8.26
C MET A 1 -10.11 -9.24 7.56
N GLN A 2 -11.20 -10.02 7.70
CA GLN A 2 -11.30 -11.36 7.09
C GLN A 2 -11.02 -11.40 5.57
N LEU A 3 -11.61 -10.48 4.77
CA LEU A 3 -11.37 -10.43 3.32
C LEU A 3 -9.89 -10.26 2.93
N ALA A 4 -9.16 -9.39 3.64
CA ALA A 4 -7.73 -9.20 3.41
C ALA A 4 -6.96 -10.47 3.79
N ALA A 5 -7.27 -11.06 4.95
CA ALA A 5 -6.64 -12.31 5.38
C ALA A 5 -6.92 -13.49 4.44
N ASP A 6 -8.09 -13.55 3.81
CA ASP A 6 -8.43 -14.57 2.81
C ASP A 6 -7.65 -14.35 1.51
N LEU A 7 -7.52 -13.10 1.06
CA LEU A 7 -6.69 -12.76 -0.08
C LEU A 7 -5.21 -13.12 0.17
N HIS A 8 -4.67 -12.73 1.34
CA HIS A 8 -3.28 -13.00 1.72
C HIS A 8 -2.95 -14.50 1.74
N ARG A 9 -3.93 -15.37 2.02
CA ARG A 9 -3.79 -16.84 2.06
C ARG A 9 -4.27 -17.55 0.79
N SER A 10 -4.77 -16.82 -0.20
CA SER A 10 -5.43 -17.40 -1.38
C SER A 10 -4.48 -18.13 -2.33
N GLY A 11 -3.18 -17.84 -2.25
CA GLY A 11 -2.19 -18.34 -3.21
C GLY A 11 -2.34 -17.77 -4.63
N VAL A 12 -3.22 -16.78 -4.83
CA VAL A 12 -3.40 -16.12 -6.13
C VAL A 12 -2.07 -15.54 -6.61
N ALA A 13 -1.64 -15.94 -7.81
CA ALA A 13 -0.45 -15.35 -8.42
C ALA A 13 -0.68 -13.86 -8.69
N ALA A 14 0.30 -13.02 -8.33
CA ALA A 14 0.30 -11.61 -8.68
C ALA A 14 1.51 -11.28 -9.57
N PRO A 15 1.33 -10.49 -10.64
CA PRO A 15 2.36 -10.32 -11.67
C PRO A 15 3.52 -9.43 -11.23
N ARG A 16 3.38 -8.74 -10.09
CA ARG A 16 4.29 -7.68 -9.65
C ARG A 16 4.51 -7.76 -8.14
N THR A 17 5.70 -7.39 -7.72
CA THR A 17 6.07 -7.31 -6.29
C THR A 17 6.25 -5.87 -5.83
N ARG A 18 5.75 -5.56 -4.64
CA ARG A 18 5.80 -4.25 -3.97
C ARG A 18 6.41 -4.38 -2.57
N SER A 19 7.74 -4.50 -2.53
CA SER A 19 8.52 -4.49 -1.29
C SER A 19 8.65 -3.11 -0.66
N ALA A 20 9.00 -3.06 0.62
CA ALA A 20 9.34 -1.86 1.37
C ALA A 20 10.37 -1.00 0.62
N LYS A 21 11.42 -1.62 0.08
CA LYS A 21 12.44 -0.92 -0.74
C LYS A 21 11.85 -0.27 -1.99
N LYS A 22 10.90 -0.92 -2.67
CA LYS A 22 10.21 -0.34 -3.85
C LYS A 22 9.22 0.75 -3.46
N ILE A 23 8.66 0.69 -2.26
CA ILE A 23 7.79 1.74 -1.71
C ILE A 23 8.63 2.99 -1.44
N VAL A 24 9.73 2.89 -0.70
CA VAL A 24 10.61 4.03 -0.40
C VAL A 24 11.13 4.69 -1.67
N ARG A 25 11.70 3.91 -2.60
CA ARG A 25 12.12 4.42 -3.94
C ARG A 25 11.01 5.13 -4.72
N SER A 26 9.76 4.75 -4.48
CA SER A 26 8.62 5.40 -5.13
C SER A 26 8.24 6.70 -4.44
N VAL A 27 8.49 6.85 -3.14
CA VAL A 27 8.26 8.08 -2.39
C VAL A 27 9.37 9.08 -2.71
N GLU A 28 10.64 8.66 -2.71
CA GLU A 28 11.79 9.50 -3.11
C GLU A 28 11.57 10.14 -4.49
N ARG A 29 11.26 9.34 -5.52
CA ARG A 29 10.96 9.86 -6.87
C ARG A 29 9.79 10.84 -6.90
N LYS A 30 8.79 10.67 -6.02
CA LYS A 30 7.66 11.60 -5.93
C LYS A 30 8.10 12.89 -5.23
N ALA A 31 8.89 12.81 -4.18
CA ALA A 31 9.45 13.96 -3.48
C ALA A 31 10.32 14.81 -4.42
N GLU A 32 11.19 14.20 -5.23
CA GLU A 32 11.98 14.88 -6.27
C GLU A 32 11.09 15.63 -7.27
N ARG A 33 10.04 14.97 -7.78
CA ARG A 33 9.08 15.58 -8.70
C ARG A 33 8.33 16.75 -8.06
N VAL A 34 7.93 16.63 -6.80
CA VAL A 34 7.25 17.71 -6.08
C VAL A 34 8.22 18.85 -5.80
N MET A 35 9.48 18.58 -5.44
CA MET A 35 10.49 19.62 -5.27
C MET A 35 10.66 20.47 -6.55
N ALA A 36 10.62 19.84 -7.73
CA ALA A 36 10.72 20.54 -9.00
C ALA A 36 9.48 21.40 -9.34
N LEU A 37 8.28 20.99 -8.90
CA LEU A 37 7.01 21.61 -9.30
C LEU A 37 6.40 22.53 -8.24
N ALA A 38 6.64 22.24 -6.96
CA ALA A 38 6.11 22.94 -5.80
C ALA A 38 7.15 22.89 -4.65
N PRO A 39 8.23 23.69 -4.73
CA PRO A 39 9.34 23.64 -3.78
C PRO A 39 8.93 23.78 -2.32
N HIS A 40 7.88 24.56 -2.05
CA HIS A 40 7.33 24.76 -0.71
C HIS A 40 6.78 23.48 -0.07
N LEU A 41 6.37 22.48 -0.86
CA LEU A 41 5.96 21.14 -0.37
C LEU A 41 7.10 20.12 -0.47
N GLY A 42 8.09 20.39 -1.32
CA GLY A 42 9.18 19.46 -1.61
C GLY A 42 10.05 19.15 -0.39
N ALA A 43 10.33 20.16 0.44
CA ALA A 43 11.18 19.98 1.63
C ALA A 43 10.56 19.00 2.63
N ASP A 44 9.25 19.11 2.89
CA ASP A 44 8.53 18.23 3.80
C ASP A 44 8.46 16.79 3.26
N LEU A 45 8.19 16.62 1.96
CA LEU A 45 8.17 15.30 1.34
C LEU A 45 9.57 14.65 1.30
N ALA A 46 10.62 15.44 1.12
CA ALA A 46 12.00 14.94 1.21
C ALA A 46 12.33 14.44 2.63
N ARG A 47 11.89 15.16 3.67
CA ARG A 47 12.02 14.69 5.07
C ARG A 47 11.28 13.38 5.31
N VAL A 48 10.05 13.26 4.80
CA VAL A 48 9.28 12.00 4.89
C VAL A 48 9.98 10.86 4.15
N ALA A 49 10.51 11.10 2.94
CA ALA A 49 11.23 10.09 2.17
C ALA A 49 12.49 9.60 2.92
N ALA A 50 13.26 10.51 3.50
CA ALA A 50 14.45 10.19 4.30
C ALA A 50 14.08 9.36 5.54
N ALA A 51 13.06 9.78 6.28
CA ALA A 51 12.60 9.06 7.47
C ALA A 51 12.12 7.64 7.13
N LEU A 52 11.44 7.47 5.99
CA LEU A 52 10.99 6.15 5.51
C LEU A 52 12.15 5.23 5.12
N GLU A 53 13.25 5.73 4.54
CA GLU A 53 14.42 4.88 4.26
C GLU A 53 15.15 4.52 5.55
N GLU A 54 15.35 5.48 6.45
CA GLU A 54 16.01 5.27 7.75
C GLU A 54 15.29 4.21 8.59
N HIS A 55 13.96 4.27 8.65
CA HIS A 55 13.13 3.36 9.43
C HIS A 55 12.56 2.21 8.60
N ARG A 56 13.14 1.93 7.42
CA ARG A 56 12.62 0.89 6.53
C ARG A 56 12.75 -0.48 7.18
N GLY A 57 11.61 -1.06 7.54
CA GLY A 57 11.51 -2.45 7.99
C GLY A 57 11.92 -3.46 6.91
N ARG A 58 12.18 -4.68 7.35
CA ARG A 58 12.25 -5.83 6.43
C ARG A 58 10.82 -6.25 6.10
N ASP A 59 10.58 -6.58 4.84
CA ASP A 59 9.32 -7.19 4.44
C ASP A 59 9.16 -8.55 5.14
N ALA A 60 7.95 -8.86 5.58
CA ALA A 60 7.53 -10.23 5.87
C ALA A 60 7.47 -11.08 4.57
N GLU A 61 6.96 -12.30 4.67
CA GLU A 61 6.63 -13.08 3.46
C GLU A 61 5.67 -12.28 2.57
N LEU A 62 6.03 -12.17 1.29
CA LEU A 62 5.26 -11.38 0.34
C LEU A 62 4.07 -12.20 -0.16
N VAL A 63 2.87 -11.74 0.18
CA VAL A 63 1.61 -12.41 -0.12
C VAL A 63 0.78 -11.57 -1.10
N PRO A 64 -0.23 -12.18 -1.77
CA PRO A 64 -1.13 -11.42 -2.64
C PRO A 64 -1.83 -10.35 -1.82
N CYS A 65 -1.64 -9.09 -2.17
CA CYS A 65 -2.25 -7.93 -1.52
C CYS A 65 -3.03 -7.12 -2.55
N HIS A 66 -4.16 -6.56 -2.12
CA HIS A 66 -4.99 -5.72 -2.98
C HIS A 66 -4.23 -4.47 -3.43
N GLY A 67 -3.50 -3.85 -2.50
CA GLY A 67 -2.68 -2.68 -2.76
C GLY A 67 -3.42 -1.34 -2.79
N ASP A 68 -4.74 -1.38 -2.62
CA ASP A 68 -5.67 -0.26 -2.42
C ASP A 68 -6.84 -0.70 -1.49
N PHE A 69 -6.53 -1.55 -0.50
CA PHE A 69 -7.57 -2.13 0.35
C PHE A 69 -8.18 -1.04 1.25
N SER A 70 -9.40 -0.60 0.91
CA SER A 70 -10.12 0.45 1.60
C SER A 70 -11.63 0.17 1.61
N PRO A 71 -12.42 0.84 2.48
CA PRO A 71 -13.88 0.67 2.49
C PRO A 71 -14.55 0.96 1.14
N ARG A 72 -13.95 1.79 0.27
CA ARG A 72 -14.48 2.11 -1.06
C ARG A 72 -14.47 0.91 -2.01
N ASN A 73 -13.56 -0.02 -1.79
CA ASN A 73 -13.36 -1.20 -2.62
C ASN A 73 -14.00 -2.45 -2.02
N VAL A 74 -14.86 -2.28 -1.01
CA VAL A 74 -15.62 -3.37 -0.38
C VAL A 74 -17.10 -3.17 -0.64
N LEU A 75 -17.69 -4.08 -1.41
CA LEU A 75 -19.13 -4.17 -1.58
C LEU A 75 -19.71 -5.02 -0.45
N VAL A 76 -20.62 -4.43 0.32
CA VAL A 76 -21.33 -5.11 1.42
C VAL A 76 -22.66 -5.64 0.88
N GLY A 77 -22.78 -6.95 0.78
CA GLY A 77 -24.01 -7.64 0.39
C GLY A 77 -24.73 -8.26 1.58
N ALA A 78 -25.98 -8.68 1.38
CA ALA A 78 -26.81 -9.27 2.43
C ALA A 78 -26.25 -10.58 3.02
N THR A 79 -25.53 -11.37 2.22
CA THR A 79 -24.98 -12.67 2.62
C THR A 79 -23.46 -12.77 2.53
N ARG A 80 -22.83 -11.89 1.74
CA ARG A 80 -21.39 -11.88 1.51
C ARG A 80 -20.90 -10.49 1.18
N ASN A 81 -19.63 -10.26 1.49
CA ASN A 81 -18.88 -9.11 1.03
C ASN A 81 -18.07 -9.48 -0.22
N ALA A 82 -17.76 -8.50 -1.06
CA ALA A 82 -16.89 -8.67 -2.21
C ALA A 82 -15.85 -7.54 -2.26
N VAL A 83 -14.66 -7.88 -2.77
CA VAL A 83 -13.59 -6.90 -3.04
C VAL A 83 -13.54 -6.64 -4.54
N ILE A 84 -13.46 -5.36 -4.91
CA ILE A 84 -13.42 -4.86 -6.28
C ILE A 84 -12.18 -4.01 -6.50
N ASP A 85 -11.91 -3.61 -7.75
CA ASP A 85 -10.78 -2.75 -8.14
C ASP A 85 -9.39 -3.39 -7.96
N TRP A 86 -9.15 -4.45 -8.75
CA TRP A 86 -7.96 -5.30 -8.66
C TRP A 86 -6.74 -4.80 -9.45
N ASP A 87 -6.74 -3.56 -9.94
CA ASP A 87 -5.68 -3.00 -10.80
C ASP A 87 -4.30 -2.93 -10.08
N ARG A 88 -4.33 -2.88 -8.74
CA ARG A 88 -3.16 -2.80 -7.86
C ARG A 88 -2.72 -4.13 -7.25
N LEU A 89 -3.33 -5.25 -7.64
CA LEU A 89 -2.99 -6.58 -7.14
C LEU A 89 -1.50 -6.90 -7.33
N GLN A 90 -0.82 -7.13 -6.21
CA GLN A 90 0.64 -7.28 -6.14
C GLN A 90 1.04 -8.21 -4.99
N LEU A 91 2.18 -8.88 -5.09
CA LEU A 91 2.82 -9.49 -3.92
C LEU A 91 3.43 -8.38 -3.06
N ALA A 92 3.03 -8.28 -1.80
CA ALA A 92 3.52 -7.26 -0.87
C ALA A 92 3.49 -7.79 0.58
N ASP A 93 4.11 -7.04 1.49
CA ASP A 93 3.93 -7.27 2.92
C ASP A 93 2.44 -7.10 3.29
N PRO A 94 1.82 -8.06 4.01
CA PRO A 94 0.40 -8.01 4.38
C PRO A 94 0.03 -6.76 5.20
N ALA A 95 1.00 -6.17 5.93
CA ALA A 95 0.80 -4.93 6.67
C ALA A 95 0.40 -3.77 5.76
N ARG A 96 0.71 -3.83 4.45
CA ARG A 96 0.33 -2.80 3.49
C ARG A 96 -1.19 -2.63 3.39
N ASP A 97 -1.95 -3.72 3.25
CA ASP A 97 -3.41 -3.63 3.13
C ASP A 97 -4.06 -3.19 4.45
N VAL A 98 -3.48 -3.62 5.58
CA VAL A 98 -3.93 -3.20 6.92
C VAL A 98 -3.69 -1.70 7.12
N ALA A 99 -2.49 -1.21 6.78
CA ALA A 99 -2.14 0.20 6.88
C ALA A 99 -2.97 1.08 5.94
N TYR A 100 -3.27 0.60 4.73
CA TYR A 100 -4.09 1.34 3.78
C TYR A 100 -5.52 1.52 4.29
N PHE A 101 -6.12 0.44 4.82
CA PHE A 101 -7.43 0.48 5.44
C PHE A 101 -7.44 1.38 6.67
N GLY A 102 -6.41 1.27 7.52
CA GLY A 102 -6.23 2.10 8.71
C GLY A 102 -6.17 3.59 8.37
N THR A 103 -5.38 3.97 7.37
CA THR A 103 -5.30 5.37 6.88
C THR A 103 -6.65 5.90 6.42
N TRP A 104 -7.49 5.06 5.81
CA TRP A 104 -8.84 5.44 5.38
C TRP A 104 -9.84 5.61 6.53
N CYS A 105 -9.64 4.87 7.62
CA CYS A 105 -10.52 4.89 8.78
C CYS A 105 -10.01 5.78 9.91
N TRP A 106 -8.79 6.30 9.80
CA TRP A 106 -8.27 7.36 10.65
C TRP A 106 -8.97 8.67 10.29
N VAL A 107 -9.94 9.02 11.13
CA VAL A 107 -10.63 10.30 11.18
C VAL A 107 -9.88 11.22 12.13
#